data_AF-A0A150P2F4-F1
#
_entry.id   AF-A0A150P2F4-F1
#
_cell.length_a   1.000
_cell.length_b   1.000
_cell.length_c   1.000
_cell.angle_alpha   90.00
_cell.angle_beta   90.00
_cell.angle_gamma   90.00
#
_symmetry.space_group_name_H-M   'P 1'
#
loop_
_entity.id
_entity.type
_entity.pdbx_description
1 polymer ?
#
loop_
_entity_poly.entity_id
_entity_poly.type
_entity_poly.pdbx_seq_one_letter_code
_entity_poly.pdbx_strand_id
1 'polypeptide(L)'
;MYGPAPDFFPPIGSTDDLAARIGVLEVEAATPSSCTATPVGGPFALVEGARGRLVAPGERVVQLDPYDAGLVRWLEREGRLRIVLPAGPRDGGELVEAYVGQDAAGRRWLGDEIHGQAGGDGEPPLAWIPRGDDEGLLRALIHYAKYNLVLRLARRWHDLLGALRVRVLDCRDTSALAATDLQEPRLPEARSDPRTRYRYLLDHGQPVCVVVENRSPERLSATLLNCATSGRVEVLGTAQLELPPGRQQTFWRRGHLGDAFRCGLPAGRTSGVDRLVAVASTSPAVDLSFLKEARSFDDAIRSSARDMLPEEHEPRELWTAALVTMKISRAGH
;
A
#
# COMPACT_ATOMS: atom_id res chain seq x y z
N MET A 1 -18.00 -5.02 18.95
CA MET A 1 -19.41 -4.91 18.52
C MET A 1 -20.16 -4.08 19.53
N TYR A 2 -21.10 -3.25 19.06
CA TYR A 2 -21.93 -2.36 19.87
C TYR A 2 -23.37 -2.44 19.35
N GLY A 3 -24.33 -2.03 20.18
CA GLY A 3 -25.71 -1.81 19.76
C GLY A 3 -25.89 -0.51 18.95
N PRO A 4 -27.15 -0.10 18.71
CA PRO A 4 -27.47 1.14 17.98
C PRO A 4 -27.05 2.42 18.72
N ALA A 5 -26.87 2.36 20.05
CA ALA A 5 -26.30 3.44 20.86
C ALA A 5 -24.95 2.98 21.47
N PRO A 6 -24.03 3.91 21.82
CA PRO A 6 -24.07 5.36 21.62
C PRO A 6 -23.82 5.78 20.16
N ASP A 7 -24.29 6.96 19.75
CA ASP A 7 -24.12 7.46 18.36
C ASP A 7 -22.66 7.46 17.91
N PHE A 8 -21.73 7.76 18.83
CA PHE A 8 -20.29 7.73 18.60
C PHE A 8 -19.61 6.73 19.54
N PHE A 9 -18.59 6.03 19.04
CA PHE A 9 -17.85 5.11 19.88
C PHE A 9 -16.96 5.85 20.89
N PRO A 10 -17.05 5.54 22.20
CA PRO A 10 -16.12 6.06 23.20
C PRO A 10 -14.68 5.59 22.92
N PRO A 11 -13.64 6.26 23.47
CA PRO A 11 -12.25 5.84 23.28
C PRO A 11 -12.03 4.35 23.60
N ILE A 12 -11.32 3.64 22.71
CA ILE A 12 -11.06 2.19 22.86
C ILE A 12 -10.39 1.91 24.21
N GLY A 13 -10.95 0.97 24.98
CA GLY A 13 -10.45 0.55 26.28
C GLY A 13 -10.88 1.42 27.46
N SER A 14 -11.64 2.50 27.21
CA SER A 14 -12.25 3.29 28.29
C SER A 14 -13.35 2.50 29.01
N THR A 15 -13.70 2.92 30.23
CA THR A 15 -14.81 2.32 30.98
C THR A 15 -16.13 2.39 30.19
N ASP A 16 -16.37 3.52 29.51
CA ASP A 16 -17.57 3.73 28.69
C ASP A 16 -17.58 2.82 27.45
N ASP A 17 -16.42 2.61 26.82
CA ASP A 17 -16.28 1.67 25.71
C ASP A 17 -16.58 0.23 26.15
N LEU A 18 -16.02 -0.20 27.28
CA LEU A 18 -16.24 -1.54 27.82
C LEU A 18 -17.71 -1.75 28.21
N ALA A 19 -18.38 -0.72 28.74
CA ALA A 19 -19.80 -0.78 29.10
C ALA A 19 -20.73 -0.80 27.87
N ALA A 20 -20.38 -0.06 26.80
CA ALA A 20 -21.19 -0.01 25.58
C ALA A 20 -20.99 -1.23 24.66
N ARG A 21 -19.89 -1.99 24.84
CA ARG A 21 -19.53 -3.11 23.98
C ARG A 21 -20.35 -4.35 24.31
N ILE A 22 -21.10 -4.85 23.32
CA ILE A 22 -21.90 -6.08 23.45
C ILE A 22 -21.08 -7.36 23.26
N GLY A 23 -19.91 -7.26 22.61
CA GLY A 23 -19.03 -8.40 22.39
C GLY A 23 -17.88 -8.09 21.43
N VAL A 24 -16.98 -9.06 21.29
CA VAL A 24 -15.83 -9.00 20.38
C VAL A 24 -15.95 -10.15 19.38
N LEU A 25 -15.73 -9.84 18.10
CA LEU A 25 -15.63 -10.83 17.03
C LEU A 25 -14.18 -10.88 16.56
N GLU A 26 -13.67 -12.08 16.35
CA GLU A 26 -12.42 -12.33 15.63
C GLU A 26 -12.76 -12.60 14.16
N VAL A 27 -12.19 -11.79 13.27
CA VAL A 27 -12.42 -11.91 11.83
C VAL A 27 -11.56 -13.04 11.28
N GLU A 28 -12.20 -14.12 10.85
CA GLU A 28 -11.54 -15.28 10.26
C GLU A 28 -11.24 -15.07 8.77
N ALA A 29 -12.18 -14.44 8.07
CA ALA A 29 -12.01 -14.03 6.68
C ALA A 29 -12.78 -12.74 6.43
N ALA A 30 -12.26 -11.91 5.53
CA ALA A 30 -12.92 -10.69 5.11
C ALA A 30 -12.81 -10.52 3.60
N THR A 31 -13.91 -10.07 3.00
CA THR A 31 -13.95 -9.39 1.71
C THR A 31 -14.00 -7.88 1.96
N PRO A 32 -13.95 -7.02 0.92
CA PRO A 32 -14.03 -5.57 1.11
C PRO A 32 -15.33 -5.09 1.79
N SER A 33 -16.43 -5.82 1.68
CA SER A 33 -17.77 -5.41 2.14
C SER A 33 -18.45 -6.42 3.07
N SER A 34 -17.75 -7.48 3.46
CA SER A 34 -18.29 -8.48 4.38
C SER A 34 -17.16 -9.21 5.09
N CYS A 35 -17.45 -9.80 6.23
CA CYS A 35 -16.53 -10.71 6.89
C CYS A 35 -17.25 -11.90 7.51
N THR A 36 -16.54 -13.00 7.63
CA THR A 36 -16.90 -14.11 8.52
C THR A 36 -16.09 -13.95 9.78
N ALA A 37 -16.77 -13.94 10.91
CA ALA A 37 -16.14 -13.69 12.20
C ALA A 37 -16.79 -14.55 13.28
N THR A 38 -15.98 -14.97 14.26
CA THR A 38 -16.41 -15.80 15.37
C THR A 38 -16.34 -15.03 16.69
N PRO A 39 -17.25 -15.29 17.64
CA PRO A 39 -17.27 -14.58 18.90
C PRO A 39 -16.08 -15.00 19.78
N VAL A 40 -15.38 -14.01 20.33
CA VAL A 40 -14.30 -14.24 21.29
C VAL A 40 -14.90 -14.45 22.69
N GLY A 41 -14.53 -15.56 23.33
CA GLY A 41 -14.96 -15.93 24.69
C GLY A 41 -16.30 -16.68 24.74
N GLY A 42 -17.36 -16.13 24.16
CA GLY A 42 -18.68 -16.78 24.13
C GLY A 42 -19.69 -16.09 23.22
N PRO A 43 -20.78 -16.77 22.83
CA PRO A 43 -21.78 -16.23 21.93
C PRO A 43 -22.52 -15.04 22.55
N PHE A 44 -22.85 -14.05 21.72
CA PHE A 44 -23.68 -12.91 22.09
C PHE A 44 -24.64 -12.56 20.94
N ALA A 45 -25.77 -11.93 21.28
CA ALA A 45 -26.78 -11.56 20.30
C ALA A 45 -26.40 -10.23 19.60
N LEU A 46 -26.42 -10.24 18.26
CA LEU A 46 -26.40 -9.01 17.49
C LEU A 46 -27.81 -8.44 17.42
N VAL A 47 -28.00 -7.24 17.94
CA VAL A 47 -29.26 -6.51 17.87
C VAL A 47 -29.39 -5.79 16.52
N GLU A 48 -30.61 -5.44 16.13
CA GLU A 48 -30.83 -4.58 14.97
C GLU A 48 -30.07 -3.26 15.14
N GLY A 49 -29.41 -2.79 14.07
CA GLY A 49 -28.53 -1.62 14.13
C GLY A 49 -27.21 -1.85 14.88
N ALA A 50 -26.79 -3.11 15.09
CA ALA A 50 -25.48 -3.40 15.64
C ALA A 50 -24.38 -2.84 14.73
N ARG A 51 -23.37 -2.23 15.35
CA ARG A 51 -22.24 -1.62 14.67
C ARG A 51 -20.92 -2.25 15.11
N GLY A 52 -19.99 -2.31 14.18
CA GLY A 52 -18.63 -2.80 14.40
C GLY A 52 -17.62 -1.66 14.51
N ARG A 53 -16.60 -1.85 15.33
CA ARG A 53 -15.36 -1.06 15.29
C ARG A 53 -14.21 -2.03 15.32
N LEU A 54 -13.23 -1.85 14.45
CA LEU A 54 -12.00 -2.62 14.49
C LEU A 54 -11.25 -2.28 15.78
N VAL A 55 -11.21 -3.22 16.72
CA VAL A 55 -10.48 -3.06 17.99
C VAL A 55 -9.02 -3.49 17.88
N ALA A 56 -8.72 -4.33 16.88
CA ALA A 56 -7.43 -4.98 16.71
C ALA A 56 -7.28 -5.49 15.27
N PRO A 57 -6.31 -5.01 14.45
CA PRO A 57 -5.98 -5.67 13.17
C PRO A 57 -5.43 -7.09 13.38
N GLY A 58 -5.49 -7.94 12.36
CA GLY A 58 -4.79 -9.24 12.36
C GLY A 58 -3.26 -9.09 12.35
N GLU A 59 -2.55 -10.13 12.77
CA GLU A 59 -1.09 -10.15 12.87
C GLU A 59 -0.42 -9.97 11.51
N ARG A 60 0.78 -9.37 11.53
CA ARG A 60 1.63 -9.18 10.34
C ARG A 60 2.84 -10.09 10.43
N VAL A 61 3.15 -10.79 9.34
CA VAL A 61 4.24 -11.76 9.31
C VAL A 61 5.53 -11.06 8.90
N VAL A 62 6.50 -11.02 9.82
CA VAL A 62 7.80 -10.37 9.60
C VAL A 62 8.90 -11.39 9.82
N GLN A 63 9.86 -11.47 8.91
CA GLN A 63 11.06 -12.28 9.10
C GLN A 63 12.18 -11.40 9.66
N LEU A 64 12.85 -11.89 10.71
CA LEU A 64 13.97 -11.21 11.35
C LEU A 64 15.26 -12.03 11.21
N ASP A 65 16.30 -11.42 10.63
CA ASP A 65 17.62 -12.03 10.44
C ASP A 65 18.75 -11.04 10.77
N PRO A 66 19.62 -11.27 11.77
CA PRO A 66 19.64 -12.44 12.64
C PRO A 66 18.47 -12.46 13.60
N TYR A 67 18.04 -13.66 13.97
CA TYR A 67 17.00 -13.85 14.97
C TYR A 67 17.47 -13.38 16.35
N ASP A 68 16.68 -12.53 16.99
CA ASP A 68 16.89 -12.03 18.35
C ASP A 68 15.63 -12.28 19.18
N ALA A 69 15.69 -13.25 20.10
CA ALA A 69 14.54 -13.65 20.91
C ALA A 69 14.03 -12.55 21.85
N GLY A 70 14.91 -11.63 22.29
CA GLY A 70 14.52 -10.51 23.15
C GLY A 70 13.72 -9.48 22.36
N LEU A 71 14.25 -9.12 21.19
CA LEU A 71 13.59 -8.20 20.26
C LEU A 71 12.27 -8.77 19.73
N VAL A 72 12.22 -10.06 19.38
CA VAL A 72 11.00 -10.74 18.93
C VAL A 72 9.88 -10.59 19.93
N ARG A 73 10.10 -11.01 21.18
CA ARG A 73 9.07 -10.90 22.24
C ARG A 73 8.59 -9.47 22.44
N TRP A 74 9.49 -8.51 22.30
CA TRP A 74 9.14 -7.10 22.42
C TRP A 74 8.30 -6.61 21.21
N LEU A 75 8.68 -6.96 19.99
CA LEU A 75 7.97 -6.61 18.76
C LEU A 75 6.59 -7.26 18.66
N GLU A 76 6.45 -8.53 19.07
CA GLU A 76 5.15 -9.22 19.09
C GLU A 76 4.19 -8.56 20.08
N ARG A 77 4.69 -8.19 21.26
CA ARG A 77 3.92 -7.53 22.32
C ARG A 77 3.51 -6.11 21.95
N GLU A 78 4.43 -5.30 21.43
CA GLU A 78 4.20 -3.86 21.18
C GLU A 78 3.61 -3.58 19.80
N GLY A 79 3.98 -4.38 18.79
CA GLY A 79 3.62 -4.14 17.38
C GLY A 79 2.51 -5.02 16.83
N ARG A 80 2.06 -6.02 17.59
CA ARG A 80 1.11 -7.05 17.12
C ARG A 80 1.59 -7.71 15.82
N LEU A 81 2.88 -7.99 15.81
CA LEU A 81 3.59 -8.67 14.74
C LEU A 81 3.69 -10.14 15.09
N ARG A 82 3.82 -10.99 14.09
CA ARG A 82 4.23 -12.38 14.23
C ARG A 82 5.58 -12.54 13.57
N ILE A 83 6.61 -12.85 14.36
CA ILE A 83 7.95 -12.97 13.83
C ILE A 83 8.20 -14.43 13.45
N VAL A 84 8.65 -14.64 12.21
CA VAL A 84 9.00 -15.96 11.71
C VAL A 84 10.50 -16.07 11.54
N LEU A 85 11.01 -17.29 11.73
CA LEU A 85 12.38 -17.62 11.39
C LEU A 85 12.55 -17.67 9.87
N PRO A 86 13.76 -17.39 9.35
CA PRO A 86 14.06 -17.64 7.94
C PRO A 86 13.78 -19.12 7.62
N ALA A 87 12.77 -19.38 6.78
CA ALA A 87 12.49 -20.74 6.35
C ALA A 87 13.63 -21.22 5.43
N GLY A 88 14.10 -22.46 5.66
CA GLY A 88 14.99 -23.11 4.71
C GLY A 88 14.27 -23.33 3.36
N PRO A 89 14.99 -23.43 2.23
CA PRO A 89 14.41 -23.49 0.88
C PRO A 89 13.49 -24.69 0.57
N ARG A 90 13.18 -25.55 1.56
CA ARG A 90 12.38 -26.78 1.40
C ARG A 90 11.04 -26.75 2.13
N ASP A 91 10.86 -25.83 3.07
CA ASP A 91 9.55 -25.63 3.69
C ASP A 91 8.80 -24.66 2.79
N GLY A 92 7.60 -25.01 2.34
CA GLY A 92 6.74 -24.14 1.52
C GLY A 92 6.42 -22.85 2.28
N GLY A 93 7.38 -21.92 2.24
CA GLY A 93 7.59 -20.89 3.24
C GLY A 93 6.35 -20.04 3.43
N GLU A 94 6.11 -19.69 4.68
CA GLU A 94 5.05 -18.77 5.02
C GLU A 94 5.24 -17.44 4.27
N LEU A 95 4.14 -16.85 3.79
CA LEU A 95 4.17 -15.57 3.06
C LEU A 95 4.57 -14.45 4.03
N VAL A 96 5.86 -14.14 4.05
CA VAL A 96 6.44 -13.02 4.79
C VAL A 96 6.09 -11.71 4.09
N GLU A 97 5.68 -10.71 4.87
CA GLU A 97 5.34 -9.39 4.33
C GLU A 97 6.51 -8.42 4.36
N ALA A 98 7.38 -8.55 5.37
CA ALA A 98 8.54 -7.68 5.55
C ALA A 98 9.74 -8.49 6.02
N TYR A 99 10.91 -8.11 5.53
CA TYR A 99 12.20 -8.65 5.96
C TYR A 99 12.94 -7.58 6.75
N VAL A 100 13.45 -7.97 7.92
CA VAL A 100 14.34 -7.14 8.72
C VAL A 100 15.69 -7.84 8.75
N GLY A 101 16.69 -7.22 8.14
CA GLY A 101 18.05 -7.72 8.19
C GLY A 101 19.00 -6.82 8.97
N GLN A 102 20.26 -7.23 9.08
CA GLN A 102 21.31 -6.44 9.75
C GLN A 102 22.60 -6.38 8.90
N ASP A 103 23.24 -5.21 8.86
CA ASP A 103 24.56 -5.05 8.23
C ASP A 103 25.73 -5.40 9.18
N ALA A 104 26.95 -5.44 8.64
CA ALA A 104 28.15 -5.74 9.42
C ALA A 104 28.44 -4.71 10.54
N ALA A 105 27.88 -3.49 10.45
CA ALA A 105 28.00 -2.46 11.48
C ALA A 105 26.91 -2.60 12.57
N GLY A 106 25.98 -3.55 12.43
CA GLY A 106 24.88 -3.78 13.34
C GLY A 106 23.66 -2.88 13.09
N ARG A 107 23.64 -2.09 12.01
CA ARG A 107 22.46 -1.31 11.61
C ARG A 107 21.45 -2.25 10.98
N ARG A 108 20.17 -2.04 11.27
CA ARG A 108 19.11 -2.86 10.69
C ARG A 108 18.59 -2.23 9.41
N TRP A 109 18.08 -3.05 8.51
CA TRP A 109 17.40 -2.61 7.31
C TRP A 109 16.03 -3.26 7.21
N LEU A 110 15.08 -2.52 6.65
CA LEU A 110 13.72 -2.99 6.37
C LEU A 110 13.53 -3.17 4.87
N GLY A 111 13.01 -4.32 4.47
CA GLY A 111 12.79 -4.71 3.10
C GLY A 111 11.50 -5.52 2.89
N ASP A 112 11.26 -5.88 1.65
CA ASP A 112 10.13 -6.67 1.16
C ASP A 112 10.59 -7.54 -0.04
N GLU A 113 9.67 -8.09 -0.82
CA GLU A 113 10.05 -8.96 -1.95
C GLU A 113 10.87 -8.27 -3.06
N ILE A 114 10.87 -6.92 -3.13
CA ILE A 114 11.67 -6.15 -4.08
C ILE A 114 12.89 -5.53 -3.39
N HIS A 115 12.72 -5.00 -2.18
CA HIS A 115 13.73 -4.23 -1.45
C HIS A 115 14.44 -5.06 -0.39
N GLY A 116 15.77 -5.06 -0.35
CA GLY A 116 16.55 -5.82 0.64
C GLY A 116 18.02 -5.41 0.66
N GLN A 117 18.87 -6.12 1.42
CA GLN A 117 20.28 -5.73 1.54
C GLN A 117 21.00 -5.74 0.19
N ALA A 118 21.73 -4.67 -0.08
CA ALA A 118 22.69 -4.60 -1.17
C ALA A 118 23.81 -5.65 -0.94
N GLY A 119 23.94 -6.59 -1.88
CA GLY A 119 24.84 -7.75 -1.79
C GLY A 119 24.35 -8.98 -2.58
N GLY A 120 23.06 -9.03 -2.92
CA GLY A 120 22.50 -9.83 -4.03
C GLY A 120 21.91 -8.93 -5.12
N ASP A 121 21.36 -9.52 -6.20
CA ASP A 121 20.72 -8.83 -7.35
C ASP A 121 19.44 -7.99 -7.00
N GLY A 122 19.23 -7.68 -5.71
CA GLY A 122 18.05 -6.97 -5.19
C GLY A 122 18.17 -5.44 -5.17
N GLU A 123 17.05 -4.76 -4.93
CA GLU A 123 17.03 -3.29 -4.80
C GLU A 123 17.37 -2.87 -3.37
N PRO A 124 17.88 -1.64 -3.17
CA PRO A 124 18.20 -1.15 -1.84
C PRO A 124 17.03 -1.27 -0.85
N PRO A 125 17.31 -1.40 0.46
CA PRO A 125 16.27 -1.48 1.47
C PRO A 125 15.35 -0.26 1.46
N LEU A 126 14.11 -0.46 1.91
CA LEU A 126 13.13 0.62 2.06
C LEU A 126 13.61 1.63 3.10
N ALA A 127 14.15 1.14 4.22
CA ALA A 127 14.63 1.97 5.31
C ALA A 127 15.87 1.37 5.98
N TRP A 128 16.67 2.25 6.58
CA TRP A 128 17.79 1.91 7.45
C TRP A 128 17.49 2.39 8.87
N ILE A 129 17.70 1.52 9.85
CA ILE A 129 17.45 1.77 11.26
C ILE A 129 18.80 1.77 11.99
N PRO A 130 19.14 2.82 12.75
CA PRO A 130 20.36 2.86 13.55
C PRO A 130 20.48 1.65 14.49
N ARG A 131 21.72 1.26 14.79
CA ARG A 131 21.99 0.18 15.72
C ARG A 131 21.42 0.52 17.11
N GLY A 132 20.64 -0.40 17.68
CA GLY A 132 20.03 -0.25 19.01
C GLY A 132 18.75 0.58 19.06
N ASP A 133 18.25 1.08 17.93
CA ASP A 133 16.98 1.81 17.85
C ASP A 133 15.81 0.85 17.61
N ASP A 134 15.48 0.05 18.62
CA ASP A 134 14.39 -0.93 18.56
C ASP A 134 13.02 -0.25 18.38
N GLU A 135 12.82 0.93 18.97
CA GLU A 135 11.62 1.73 18.75
C GLU A 135 11.51 2.26 17.33
N GLY A 136 12.62 2.72 16.74
CA GLY A 136 12.68 3.12 15.34
C GLY A 136 12.33 1.97 14.41
N LEU A 137 12.76 0.74 14.73
CA LEU A 137 12.36 -0.46 13.99
C LEU A 137 10.85 -0.71 14.08
N LEU A 138 10.27 -0.64 15.28
CA LEU A 138 8.83 -0.80 15.45
C LEU A 138 8.03 0.26 14.67
N ARG A 139 8.46 1.53 14.74
CA ARG A 139 7.86 2.63 13.96
C ARG A 139 7.95 2.36 12.46
N ALA A 140 9.09 1.87 11.97
CA ALA A 140 9.28 1.50 10.57
C ALA A 140 8.33 0.37 10.13
N LEU A 141 8.15 -0.67 10.97
CA LEU A 141 7.25 -1.80 10.68
C LEU A 141 5.78 -1.38 10.68
N ILE A 142 5.36 -0.51 11.61
CA ILE A 142 4.01 0.06 11.63
C ILE A 142 3.77 0.92 10.37
N HIS A 143 4.76 1.75 10.00
CA HIS A 143 4.69 2.55 8.78
C HIS A 143 4.60 1.67 7.53
N TYR A 144 5.39 0.61 7.47
CA TYR A 144 5.34 -0.37 6.39
C TYR A 144 3.98 -1.05 6.30
N ALA A 145 3.31 -1.33 7.43
CA ALA A 145 1.96 -1.90 7.40
C ALA A 145 0.94 -0.99 6.69
N LYS A 146 1.06 0.33 6.82
CA LYS A 146 0.23 1.30 6.09
C LYS A 146 0.59 1.33 4.60
N TYR A 147 1.89 1.41 4.31
CA TYR A 147 2.41 1.36 2.94
C TYR A 147 1.98 0.07 2.19
N ASN A 148 2.08 -1.08 2.85
CA ASN A 148 1.75 -2.39 2.32
C ASN A 148 0.23 -2.61 2.20
N LEU A 149 -0.61 -1.77 2.83
CA LEU A 149 -2.07 -1.88 2.70
C LEU A 149 -2.47 -1.76 1.23
N VAL A 150 -1.96 -0.76 0.51
CA VAL A 150 -2.21 -0.57 -0.93
C VAL A 150 -1.75 -1.77 -1.76
N LEU A 151 -0.61 -2.35 -1.42
CA LEU A 151 -0.08 -3.51 -2.14
C LEU A 151 -0.92 -4.77 -1.88
N ARG A 152 -1.41 -4.94 -0.64
CA ARG A 152 -2.34 -6.02 -0.28
C ARG A 152 -3.67 -5.89 -1.02
N LEU A 153 -4.20 -4.67 -1.15
CA LEU A 153 -5.39 -4.41 -1.97
C LEU A 153 -5.16 -4.88 -3.41
N ALA A 154 -4.02 -4.51 -4.01
CA ALA A 154 -3.69 -4.96 -5.37
C ALA A 154 -3.50 -6.48 -5.51
N ARG A 155 -2.95 -7.15 -4.49
CA ARG A 155 -2.65 -8.58 -4.51
C ARG A 155 -3.84 -9.47 -4.19
N ARG A 156 -4.85 -8.98 -3.47
CA ARG A 156 -5.97 -9.80 -2.99
C ARG A 156 -7.24 -9.66 -3.82
N TRP A 157 -7.32 -8.65 -4.68
CA TRP A 157 -8.54 -8.37 -5.43
C TRP A 157 -8.51 -8.97 -6.83
N HIS A 158 -9.41 -9.92 -7.02
CA HIS A 158 -9.46 -10.75 -8.22
C HIS A 158 -10.89 -10.89 -8.78
N ASP A 159 -11.87 -10.15 -8.25
CA ASP A 159 -13.28 -10.24 -8.68
C ASP A 159 -13.40 -9.99 -10.19
N LEU A 160 -12.60 -9.06 -10.71
CA LEU A 160 -12.46 -8.79 -12.15
C LEU A 160 -10.99 -8.86 -12.58
N LEU A 161 -10.35 -10.02 -12.43
CA LEU A 161 -8.92 -10.18 -12.73
C LEU A 161 -8.58 -9.73 -14.17
N GLY A 162 -7.64 -8.78 -14.28
CA GLY A 162 -7.23 -8.21 -15.57
C GLY A 162 -8.14 -7.12 -16.14
N ALA A 163 -9.13 -6.65 -15.37
CA ALA A 163 -10.05 -5.57 -15.77
C ALA A 163 -9.38 -4.21 -15.98
N LEU A 164 -8.20 -3.98 -15.40
CA LEU A 164 -7.46 -2.73 -15.56
C LEU A 164 -6.15 -2.98 -16.30
N ARG A 165 -5.84 -2.09 -17.24
CA ARG A 165 -4.49 -1.98 -17.81
C ARG A 165 -3.93 -0.60 -17.49
N VAL A 166 -2.75 -0.59 -16.88
CA VAL A 166 -2.02 0.64 -16.57
C VAL A 166 -0.87 0.79 -17.55
N ARG A 167 -0.76 1.97 -18.16
CA ARG A 167 0.34 2.35 -19.06
C ARG A 167 0.97 3.65 -18.56
N VAL A 168 2.30 3.71 -18.58
CA VAL A 168 3.05 4.93 -18.29
C VAL A 168 3.55 5.49 -19.62
N LEU A 169 3.15 6.72 -19.96
CA LEU A 169 3.54 7.37 -21.21
C LEU A 169 4.68 8.35 -20.98
N ASP A 170 5.60 8.41 -21.94
CA ASP A 170 6.74 9.31 -21.92
C ASP A 170 6.35 10.69 -22.46
N CYS A 171 6.50 11.73 -21.64
CA CYS A 171 6.14 13.11 -21.98
C CYS A 171 7.37 13.98 -22.31
N ARG A 172 8.54 13.38 -22.59
CA ARG A 172 9.77 14.13 -22.90
C ARG A 172 9.69 14.92 -24.21
N ASP A 173 8.97 14.41 -25.20
CA ASP A 173 8.75 15.12 -26.46
C ASP A 173 7.67 16.19 -26.27
N THR A 174 8.11 17.42 -26.03
CA THR A 174 7.22 18.57 -25.80
C THR A 174 6.40 18.93 -27.03
N SER A 175 6.91 18.66 -28.24
CA SER A 175 6.20 18.94 -29.49
C SER A 175 5.07 17.93 -29.70
N ALA A 176 5.35 16.64 -29.47
CA ALA A 176 4.32 15.60 -29.49
C ALA A 176 3.26 15.82 -28.40
N LEU A 177 3.68 16.22 -27.20
CA LEU A 177 2.78 16.55 -26.09
C LEU A 177 1.85 17.73 -26.44
N ALA A 178 2.38 18.79 -27.06
CA ALA A 178 1.57 19.95 -27.45
C ALA A 178 0.56 19.65 -28.58
N ALA A 179 0.86 18.66 -29.42
CA ALA A 179 0.03 18.29 -30.57
C ALA A 179 -0.99 17.18 -30.27
N THR A 180 -0.91 16.53 -29.10
CA THR A 180 -1.77 15.39 -28.76
C THR A 180 -3.07 15.82 -28.08
N ASP A 181 -4.09 14.97 -28.14
CA ASP A 181 -5.27 15.12 -27.29
C ASP A 181 -4.88 14.76 -25.85
N LEU A 182 -4.96 15.72 -24.92
CA LEU A 182 -4.54 15.52 -23.54
C LEU A 182 -5.45 14.57 -22.74
N GLN A 183 -6.66 14.27 -23.24
CA GLN A 183 -7.55 13.27 -22.64
C GLN A 183 -7.27 11.85 -23.16
N GLU A 184 -6.84 11.73 -24.42
CA GLU A 184 -6.46 10.48 -25.07
C GLU A 184 -5.09 10.58 -25.77
N PRO A 185 -4.00 10.81 -25.00
CA PRO A 185 -2.69 11.11 -25.57
C PRO A 185 -2.13 9.93 -26.35
N ARG A 186 -1.71 10.20 -27.59
CA ARG A 186 -1.02 9.25 -28.47
C ARG A 186 0.49 9.37 -28.31
N LEU A 187 0.95 9.36 -27.07
CA LEU A 187 2.38 9.42 -26.71
C LEU A 187 2.96 8.00 -26.62
N PRO A 188 4.26 7.82 -26.86
CA PRO A 188 4.91 6.53 -26.68
C PRO A 188 4.85 6.08 -25.22
N GLU A 189 4.71 4.76 -24.99
CA GLU A 189 4.92 4.21 -23.65
C GLU A 189 6.37 4.42 -23.22
N ALA A 190 6.56 4.67 -21.92
CA ALA A 190 7.89 4.74 -21.34
C ALA A 190 8.66 3.42 -21.54
N ARG A 191 9.99 3.52 -21.55
CA ARG A 191 10.87 2.38 -21.80
C ARG A 191 10.56 1.22 -20.84
N SER A 192 10.25 0.06 -21.41
CA SER A 192 10.11 -1.21 -20.68
C SER A 192 11.29 -2.13 -20.98
N ASP A 193 11.68 -2.98 -20.04
CA ASP A 193 12.62 -4.08 -20.29
C ASP A 193 12.01 -5.40 -19.81
N PRO A 194 11.56 -6.27 -20.75
CA PRO A 194 10.92 -7.53 -20.40
C PRO A 194 11.88 -8.54 -19.74
N ARG A 195 13.19 -8.28 -19.75
CA ARG A 195 14.19 -9.11 -19.08
C ARG A 195 14.32 -8.79 -17.59
N THR A 196 13.75 -7.67 -17.15
CA THR A 196 13.76 -7.26 -15.75
C THR A 196 12.42 -7.55 -15.09
N ARG A 197 12.40 -7.63 -13.76
CA ARG A 197 11.16 -7.68 -12.98
C ARG A 197 10.36 -6.35 -12.99
N TYR A 198 10.89 -5.31 -13.63
CA TYR A 198 10.27 -3.99 -13.70
C TYR A 198 9.54 -3.83 -15.03
N ARG A 199 8.32 -3.33 -14.97
CA ARG A 199 7.58 -3.03 -16.20
C ARG A 199 8.17 -1.82 -16.91
N TYR A 200 8.59 -0.80 -16.16
CA TYR A 200 9.11 0.46 -16.71
C TYR A 200 10.47 0.82 -16.09
N LEU A 201 11.37 1.34 -16.92
CA LEU A 201 12.69 1.87 -16.57
C LEU A 201 12.72 3.36 -16.89
N LEU A 202 12.70 4.19 -15.86
CA LEU A 202 12.53 5.64 -15.92
C LEU A 202 13.79 6.36 -15.45
N ASP A 203 14.03 7.55 -16.00
CA ASP A 203 15.10 8.42 -15.54
C ASP A 203 14.59 9.35 -14.43
N HIS A 204 15.47 9.70 -13.48
CA HIS A 204 15.16 10.72 -12.48
C HIS A 204 14.81 12.05 -13.17
N GLY A 205 13.66 12.62 -12.81
CA GLY A 205 13.11 13.84 -13.39
C GLY A 205 12.32 13.64 -14.67
N GLN A 206 12.26 12.40 -15.21
CA GLN A 206 11.53 12.11 -16.44
C GLN A 206 10.05 12.49 -16.29
N PRO A 207 9.51 13.30 -17.21
CA PRO A 207 8.10 13.64 -17.23
C PRO A 207 7.26 12.48 -17.78
N VAL A 208 6.22 12.08 -17.05
CA VAL A 208 5.30 11.00 -17.45
C VAL A 208 3.85 11.35 -17.17
N CYS A 209 2.92 10.76 -17.92
CA CYS A 209 1.52 10.66 -17.53
C CYS A 209 1.11 9.18 -17.46
N VAL A 210 0.02 8.89 -16.76
CA VAL A 210 -0.44 7.51 -16.55
C VAL A 210 -1.79 7.33 -17.21
N VAL A 211 -1.96 6.27 -17.98
CA VAL A 211 -3.23 5.88 -18.58
C VAL A 211 -3.74 4.63 -17.88
N VAL A 212 -4.98 4.67 -17.41
CA VAL A 212 -5.70 3.51 -16.89
C VAL A 212 -6.83 3.18 -17.86
N GLU A 213 -6.80 1.99 -18.42
CA GLU A 213 -7.80 1.47 -19.35
C GLU A 213 -8.69 0.44 -18.64
N ASN A 214 -10.00 0.59 -18.77
CA ASN A 214 -10.99 -0.38 -18.32
C ASN A 214 -11.24 -1.41 -19.43
N ARG A 215 -10.83 -2.64 -19.18
CA ARG A 215 -11.01 -3.81 -20.06
C ARG A 215 -12.17 -4.71 -19.62
N SER A 216 -12.86 -4.35 -18.54
CA SER A 216 -14.04 -5.06 -18.05
C SER A 216 -15.30 -4.64 -18.81
N PRO A 217 -16.38 -5.45 -18.74
CA PRO A 217 -17.70 -5.04 -19.23
C PRO A 217 -18.43 -4.08 -18.29
N GLU A 218 -17.89 -3.80 -17.09
CA GLU A 218 -18.50 -2.95 -16.08
C GLU A 218 -18.00 -1.51 -16.15
N ARG A 219 -18.78 -0.57 -15.62
CA ARG A 219 -18.29 0.80 -15.36
C ARG A 219 -17.49 0.79 -14.05
N LEU A 220 -16.34 1.45 -14.07
CA LEU A 220 -15.41 1.42 -12.95
C LEU A 220 -15.02 2.83 -12.50
N SER A 221 -15.09 3.12 -11.21
CA SER A 221 -14.43 4.29 -10.61
C SER A 221 -13.03 3.89 -10.17
N ALA A 222 -12.00 4.54 -10.71
CA ALA A 222 -10.60 4.17 -10.49
C ALA A 222 -9.83 5.21 -9.67
N THR A 223 -9.05 4.78 -8.70
CA THR A 223 -8.07 5.60 -7.98
C THR A 223 -6.66 5.15 -8.34
N LEU A 224 -5.80 6.11 -8.67
CA LEU A 224 -4.39 5.89 -8.96
C LEU A 224 -3.52 6.26 -7.75
N LEU A 225 -2.77 5.29 -7.26
CA LEU A 225 -1.91 5.38 -6.08
C LEU A 225 -0.45 5.10 -6.48
N ASN A 226 0.49 5.81 -5.88
CA ASN A 226 1.93 5.50 -5.97
C ASN A 226 2.49 5.14 -4.60
N CYS A 227 2.97 3.92 -4.48
CA CYS A 227 3.77 3.46 -3.35
C CYS A 227 5.24 3.76 -3.64
N ALA A 228 5.68 4.96 -3.26
CA ALA A 228 6.99 5.48 -3.60
C ALA A 228 8.11 4.78 -2.83
N THR A 229 9.32 4.74 -3.39
CA THR A 229 10.51 4.16 -2.76
C THR A 229 10.89 4.80 -1.41
N SER A 230 10.35 6.00 -1.13
CA SER A 230 10.53 6.72 0.14
C SER A 230 9.68 6.17 1.29
N GLY A 231 8.71 5.30 1.00
CA GLY A 231 7.69 4.85 1.96
C GLY A 231 6.44 5.72 2.00
N ARG A 232 6.35 6.76 1.17
CA ARG A 232 5.11 7.54 1.01
C ARG A 232 4.11 6.76 0.16
N VAL A 233 2.83 6.98 0.45
CA VAL A 233 1.73 6.56 -0.42
C VAL A 233 1.06 7.83 -0.95
N GLU A 234 1.17 8.05 -2.25
CA GLU A 234 0.65 9.22 -2.92
C GLU A 234 -0.63 8.88 -3.67
N VAL A 235 -1.69 9.65 -3.46
CA VAL A 235 -2.88 9.62 -4.33
C VAL A 235 -2.59 10.52 -5.52
N LEU A 236 -2.33 9.93 -6.68
CA LEU A 236 -2.00 10.66 -7.91
C LEU A 236 -3.25 11.24 -8.58
N GLY A 237 -4.40 10.61 -8.34
CA GLY A 237 -5.70 11.13 -8.72
C GLY A 237 -6.79 10.08 -8.57
N THR A 238 -8.02 10.55 -8.61
CA THR A 238 -9.23 9.71 -8.68
C THR A 238 -9.92 9.99 -10.01
N ALA A 239 -10.57 8.98 -10.57
CA ALA A 239 -11.42 9.13 -11.71
C ALA A 239 -12.48 10.20 -11.41
N GLN A 240 -12.45 11.30 -12.16
CA GLN A 240 -13.40 12.40 -11.96
C GLN A 240 -14.81 11.99 -12.43
N LEU A 241 -14.88 10.97 -13.30
CA LEU A 241 -16.07 10.36 -13.85
C LEU A 241 -15.82 8.84 -13.95
N GLU A 242 -16.86 8.03 -13.80
CA GLU A 242 -16.77 6.58 -13.99
C GLU A 242 -16.19 6.24 -15.37
N LEU A 243 -15.23 5.31 -15.39
CA LEU A 243 -14.54 4.82 -16.57
C LEU A 243 -15.39 3.75 -17.27
N PRO A 244 -15.98 4.02 -18.46
CA PRO A 244 -16.83 3.05 -19.13
C PRO A 244 -16.05 1.84 -19.67
N PRO A 245 -16.74 0.74 -20.02
CA PRO A 245 -16.13 -0.42 -20.68
C PRO A 245 -15.34 -0.03 -21.93
N GLY A 246 -14.12 -0.54 -22.05
CA GLY A 246 -13.23 -0.29 -23.19
C GLY A 246 -12.68 1.13 -23.29
N ARG A 247 -12.92 1.98 -22.28
CA ARG A 247 -12.42 3.37 -22.24
C ARG A 247 -11.20 3.50 -21.34
N GLN A 248 -10.47 4.59 -21.54
CA GLN A 248 -9.28 4.93 -20.78
C GLN A 248 -9.41 6.31 -20.15
N GLN A 249 -8.70 6.52 -19.05
CA GLN A 249 -8.50 7.82 -18.44
C GLN A 249 -7.02 8.08 -18.29
N THR A 250 -6.61 9.29 -18.68
CA THR A 250 -5.27 9.80 -18.42
C THR A 250 -5.23 10.61 -17.14
N PHE A 251 -4.34 10.21 -16.25
CA PHE A 251 -3.99 10.91 -15.03
C PHE A 251 -2.80 11.83 -15.30
N TRP A 252 -2.98 13.09 -14.92
CA TRP A 252 -1.98 14.14 -14.97
C TRP A 252 -1.72 14.67 -13.56
N ARG A 253 -0.61 15.36 -13.38
CA ARG A 253 -0.21 15.90 -12.08
C ARG A 253 -1.29 16.84 -11.55
N ARG A 254 -1.81 16.51 -10.35
CA ARG A 254 -2.87 17.27 -9.68
C ARG A 254 -4.14 17.44 -10.54
N GLY A 255 -4.37 16.55 -11.51
CA GLY A 255 -5.49 16.64 -12.45
C GLY A 255 -5.38 17.76 -13.49
N HIS A 256 -4.25 18.47 -13.59
CA HIS A 256 -4.06 19.50 -14.61
C HIS A 256 -3.65 18.85 -15.93
N LEU A 257 -4.54 18.86 -16.93
CA LEU A 257 -4.27 18.28 -18.25
C LEU A 257 -2.97 18.84 -18.86
N GLY A 258 -2.12 17.94 -19.36
CA GLY A 258 -0.82 18.27 -19.94
C GLY A 258 0.30 18.50 -18.93
N ASP A 259 0.00 18.62 -17.63
CA ASP A 259 1.01 18.74 -16.58
C ASP A 259 1.52 17.37 -16.16
N ALA A 260 2.68 16.96 -16.67
CA ALA A 260 3.25 15.65 -16.41
C ALA A 260 3.72 15.47 -14.95
N PHE A 261 3.60 14.25 -14.42
CA PHE A 261 4.30 13.85 -13.21
C PHE A 261 5.80 13.85 -13.45
N ARG A 262 6.60 14.08 -12.41
CA ARG A 262 8.06 13.97 -12.50
C ARG A 262 8.53 12.82 -11.63
N CYS A 263 9.19 11.84 -12.24
CA CYS A 263 9.74 10.69 -11.53
C CYS A 263 10.83 11.12 -10.55
N GLY A 264 10.55 11.05 -9.25
CA GLY A 264 11.45 11.51 -8.20
C GLY A 264 12.25 10.38 -7.56
N LEU A 265 13.48 10.67 -7.16
CA LEU A 265 14.23 9.83 -6.22
C LEU A 265 14.47 10.64 -4.94
N PRO A 266 14.43 10.00 -3.76
CA PRO A 266 14.88 10.63 -2.53
C PRO A 266 16.31 11.15 -2.66
N ALA A 267 16.62 12.21 -1.92
CA ALA A 267 17.98 12.75 -1.87
C ALA A 267 18.99 11.66 -1.47
N GLY A 268 20.13 11.62 -2.15
CA GLY A 268 21.19 10.63 -1.90
C GLY A 268 20.98 9.24 -2.50
N ARG A 269 19.82 8.93 -3.10
CA ARG A 269 19.60 7.67 -3.83
C ARG A 269 19.96 7.79 -5.31
N THR A 270 20.63 6.77 -5.83
CA THR A 270 21.00 6.59 -7.25
C THR A 270 19.94 5.80 -8.02
N SER A 271 19.22 4.89 -7.35
CA SER A 271 18.06 4.18 -7.87
C SER A 271 16.97 4.03 -6.81
N GLY A 272 15.75 3.71 -7.28
CA GLY A 272 14.62 3.38 -6.44
C GLY A 272 13.52 2.69 -7.25
N VAL A 273 12.65 1.97 -6.57
CA VAL A 273 11.48 1.33 -7.19
C VAL A 273 10.22 1.90 -6.60
N ASP A 274 9.37 2.40 -7.49
CA ASP A 274 8.02 2.86 -7.20
C ASP A 274 7.03 1.79 -7.68
N ARG A 275 5.91 1.65 -6.96
CA ARG A 275 4.83 0.72 -7.31
C ARG A 275 3.58 1.52 -7.56
N LEU A 276 3.20 1.59 -8.83
CA LEU A 276 2.00 2.26 -9.28
C LEU A 276 0.83 1.28 -9.19
N VAL A 277 -0.23 1.67 -8.49
CA VAL A 277 -1.41 0.84 -8.25
C VAL A 277 -2.64 1.59 -8.71
N ALA A 278 -3.35 1.02 -9.68
CA ALA A 278 -4.71 1.44 -10.01
C ALA A 278 -5.67 0.50 -9.28
N VAL A 279 -6.50 1.04 -8.41
CA VAL A 279 -7.64 0.35 -7.80
C VAL A 279 -8.89 0.83 -8.48
N ALA A 280 -9.85 -0.05 -8.78
CA ALA A 280 -11.16 0.38 -9.20
C ALA A 280 -12.28 -0.43 -8.55
N SER A 281 -13.42 0.21 -8.38
CA SER A 281 -14.67 -0.38 -7.89
C SER A 281 -15.82 -0.03 -8.85
N THR A 282 -16.88 -0.83 -8.85
CA THR A 282 -18.15 -0.47 -9.53
C THR A 282 -18.92 0.64 -8.81
N SER A 283 -18.45 1.08 -7.65
CA SER A 283 -19.05 2.17 -6.89
C SER A 283 -18.23 3.46 -6.99
N PRO A 284 -18.86 4.58 -7.35
CA PRO A 284 -18.20 5.87 -7.39
C PRO A 284 -18.04 6.50 -5.99
N ALA A 285 -18.67 5.95 -4.95
CA ALA A 285 -18.67 6.51 -3.60
C ALA A 285 -17.42 6.14 -2.79
N VAL A 286 -16.60 5.22 -3.28
CA VAL A 286 -15.36 4.82 -2.63
C VAL A 286 -14.37 5.97 -2.64
N ASP A 287 -14.00 6.42 -1.45
CA ASP A 287 -12.83 7.27 -1.26
C ASP A 287 -11.67 6.48 -0.68
N LEU A 288 -10.59 6.33 -1.46
CA LEU A 288 -9.34 5.70 -1.02
C LEU A 288 -8.31 6.72 -0.52
N SER A 289 -8.70 7.98 -0.31
CA SER A 289 -7.79 9.04 0.15
C SER A 289 -7.19 8.75 1.53
N PHE A 290 -7.88 7.97 2.37
CA PHE A 290 -7.38 7.50 3.67
C PHE A 290 -6.11 6.63 3.58
N LEU A 291 -5.83 6.03 2.40
CA LEU A 291 -4.61 5.26 2.16
C LEU A 291 -3.37 6.15 1.99
N LYS A 292 -3.55 7.46 1.80
CA LYS A 292 -2.45 8.41 1.66
C LYS A 292 -1.60 8.43 2.93
N GLU A 293 -0.31 8.16 2.77
CA GLU A 293 0.67 8.31 3.83
C GLU A 293 1.66 9.38 3.39
N ALA A 294 1.51 10.55 4.01
CA ALA A 294 2.30 11.71 3.67
C ALA A 294 3.74 11.56 4.13
N ARG A 295 4.06 10.78 5.17
CA ARG A 295 5.42 10.66 5.71
C ARG A 295 6.26 9.64 4.96
N SER A 296 7.56 9.89 4.90
CA SER A 296 8.54 8.87 4.49
C SER A 296 8.88 7.92 5.66
N PHE A 297 9.58 6.83 5.36
CA PHE A 297 10.14 5.97 6.41
C PHE A 297 11.05 6.75 7.37
N ASP A 298 11.89 7.65 6.85
CA ASP A 298 12.78 8.47 7.67
C ASP A 298 12.00 9.38 8.63
N ASP A 299 10.90 9.97 8.16
CA ASP A 299 10.03 10.81 9.00
C ASP A 299 9.35 9.98 10.10
N ALA A 300 8.84 8.79 9.73
CA ALA A 300 8.15 7.90 10.66
C ALA A 300 9.09 7.36 11.75
N ILE A 301 10.30 6.93 11.37
CA ILE A 301 11.33 6.44 12.29
C ILE A 301 11.73 7.50 13.31
N ARG A 302 11.78 8.79 12.91
CA ARG A 302 12.18 9.91 13.79
C ARG A 302 11.03 10.49 14.63
N SER A 303 9.79 10.18 14.30
CA SER A 303 8.62 10.77 14.97
C SER A 303 8.31 10.12 16.33
N SER A 304 7.77 10.90 17.26
CA SER A 304 7.27 10.42 18.57
C SER A 304 5.76 10.19 18.62
N ALA A 305 5.04 10.45 17.53
CA ALA A 305 3.58 10.38 17.48
C ALA A 305 3.08 9.02 16.97
N ARG A 306 2.10 8.44 17.68
CA ARG A 306 1.30 7.29 17.22
C ARG A 306 0.00 7.84 16.62
N ASP A 307 -0.20 7.70 15.32
CA ASP A 307 -1.43 8.17 14.67
C ASP A 307 -2.52 7.10 14.68
N MET A 308 -3.75 7.52 15.00
CA MET A 308 -4.96 6.71 14.89
C MET A 308 -5.59 6.84 13.50
N LEU A 309 -6.21 5.75 13.04
CA LEU A 309 -6.87 5.65 11.73
C LEU A 309 -8.32 6.19 11.79
N PRO A 310 -8.85 6.78 10.70
CA PRO A 310 -10.23 7.27 10.62
C PRO A 310 -11.25 6.18 10.21
N GLU A 311 -12.54 6.51 10.37
CA GLU A 311 -13.74 5.66 10.19
C GLU A 311 -14.29 5.64 8.74
N GLU A 312 -14.95 4.54 8.35
CA GLU A 312 -15.56 4.32 7.02
C GLU A 312 -17.03 3.84 7.09
N HIS A 313 -17.79 4.04 6.01
CA HIS A 313 -19.15 3.55 5.74
C HIS A 313 -19.16 2.53 4.58
N GLU A 314 -20.05 1.52 4.62
CA GLU A 314 -20.13 0.39 3.67
C GLU A 314 -21.08 0.62 2.46
N PRO A 315 -20.68 0.15 1.26
CA PRO A 315 -21.63 -0.49 0.33
C PRO A 315 -21.14 -1.86 -0.22
N ARG A 316 -22.04 -2.57 -0.93
CA ARG A 316 -21.75 -3.81 -1.68
C ARG A 316 -21.23 -3.48 -3.08
N GLU A 317 -19.96 -3.76 -3.34
CA GLU A 317 -19.27 -3.35 -4.57
C GLU A 317 -18.33 -4.44 -5.08
N LEU A 318 -18.07 -4.46 -6.39
CA LEU A 318 -17.07 -5.34 -7.03
C LEU A 318 -15.75 -4.59 -7.21
N TRP A 319 -14.63 -5.24 -6.90
CA TRP A 319 -13.30 -4.60 -6.84
C TRP A 319 -12.29 -5.21 -7.81
N THR A 320 -11.40 -4.37 -8.34
CA THR A 320 -10.26 -4.80 -9.15
C THR A 320 -9.05 -3.91 -8.91
N ALA A 321 -7.87 -4.43 -9.18
CA ALA A 321 -6.65 -3.65 -9.15
C ALA A 321 -5.63 -4.10 -10.19
N ALA A 322 -4.76 -3.19 -10.59
CA ALA A 322 -3.58 -3.45 -11.40
C ALA A 322 -2.37 -2.79 -10.76
N LEU A 323 -1.27 -3.54 -10.62
CA LEU A 323 -0.01 -3.08 -10.06
C LEU A 323 1.09 -3.13 -11.12
N VAL A 324 1.86 -2.05 -11.19
CA VAL A 324 2.99 -1.90 -12.10
C VAL A 324 4.21 -1.41 -11.32
N THR A 325 5.35 -2.08 -11.50
CA THR A 325 6.63 -1.70 -10.90
C THR A 325 7.44 -0.82 -11.84
N MET A 326 7.96 0.28 -11.31
CA MET A 326 8.76 1.27 -12.05
C MET A 326 10.12 1.42 -11.36
N LYS A 327 11.21 1.16 -12.08
CA LYS A 327 12.56 1.48 -11.60
C LYS A 327 12.93 2.87 -12.07
N ILE A 328 13.31 3.73 -11.14
CA ILE A 328 13.79 5.09 -11.41
C ILE A 328 15.29 5.12 -11.12
N SER A 329 16.10 5.57 -12.06
CA SER A 329 17.56 5.69 -11.92
C SER A 329 18.05 7.08 -12.28
N ARG A 330 19.12 7.54 -11.65
CA ARG A 330 19.88 8.70 -12.15
C ARG A 330 20.72 8.23 -13.34
N ALA A 331 20.61 8.90 -14.49
CA ALA A 331 21.43 8.59 -15.65
C ALA A 331 22.93 8.75 -15.29
N GLY A 332 23.74 7.72 -15.54
CA GLY A 332 25.20 7.78 -15.36
C GLY A 332 25.84 6.77 -14.38
N HIS A 333 25.09 5.80 -13.86
CA HIS A 333 25.62 4.65 -13.11
C HIS A 333 24.97 3.35 -13.57
#